data_AF-A0A8J3SY61-F1
#
_entry.id   AF-A0A8J3SY61-F1
#
_cell.length_a   1.000
_cell.length_b   1.000
_cell.length_c   1.000
_cell.angle_alpha   90.00
_cell.angle_beta   90.00
_cell.angle_gamma   90.00
#
_symmetry.space_group_name_H-M   'P 1'
#
loop_
_entity.id
_entity.type
_entity.pdbx_description
1 polymer ?
#
loop_
_entity_poly.entity_id
_entity_poly.type
_entity_poly.pdbx_seq_one_letter_code
_entity_poly.pdbx_strand_id
1 'polypeptide(L)'
;MSDYDWLDDMAFCATFVRDLTPQEALARLGVEVFDGDDEEGELEDGLICARPAEGGTILSEDNGFAGTLAEVLRPLSAGTVTASVFVNVNRVSSFVHYADGREVLSFDPLLPDDEDDLPQDYLADRKELGLVGEEAEGGLDATLKLAERVTGVRPDASSDVVAAHAVFEHY
;
A
#
# COMPACT_ATOMS: atom_id res chain seq x y z
N MET A 1 1.15 -11.82 -9.95
CA MET A 1 2.34 -11.19 -9.33
C MET A 1 3.00 -12.16 -8.36
N SER A 2 4.17 -12.75 -8.67
CA SER A 2 4.68 -13.89 -7.88
C SER A 2 5.03 -13.58 -6.42
N ASP A 3 5.42 -12.33 -6.10
CA ASP A 3 5.78 -11.92 -4.73
C ASP A 3 4.55 -11.48 -3.90
N TYR A 4 3.36 -11.44 -4.52
CA TYR A 4 2.11 -10.92 -3.97
C TYR A 4 0.94 -11.86 -4.31
N ASP A 5 1.17 -13.16 -4.29
CA ASP A 5 0.13 -14.16 -4.59
C ASP A 5 -1.03 -14.19 -3.58
N TRP A 6 -0.83 -13.55 -2.43
CA TRP A 6 -1.82 -13.32 -1.38
C TRP A 6 -2.66 -12.04 -1.58
N LEU A 7 -2.38 -11.22 -2.60
CA LEU A 7 -3.28 -10.13 -3.02
C LEU A 7 -4.30 -10.64 -4.04
N ASP A 8 -5.53 -10.12 -3.99
CA ASP A 8 -6.50 -10.34 -5.05
C ASP A 8 -6.03 -9.67 -6.36
N ASP A 9 -6.14 -10.39 -7.49
CA ASP A 9 -5.65 -9.91 -8.79
C ASP A 9 -6.51 -8.79 -9.40
N MET A 10 -7.73 -8.56 -8.89
CA MET A 10 -8.75 -7.68 -9.49
C MET A 10 -9.10 -6.47 -8.62
N ALA A 11 -9.03 -6.59 -7.29
CA ALA A 11 -9.34 -5.50 -6.37
C ALA A 11 -8.60 -5.65 -5.04
N PHE A 12 -7.65 -4.75 -4.80
CA PHE A 12 -6.88 -4.72 -3.55
C PHE A 12 -6.48 -3.29 -3.18
N CYS A 13 -6.16 -3.11 -1.89
CA CYS A 13 -5.33 -2.02 -1.43
C CYS A 13 -4.14 -2.58 -0.65
N ALA A 14 -2.92 -2.25 -1.08
CA ALA A 14 -1.67 -2.69 -0.46
C ALA A 14 -0.87 -1.49 0.02
N THR A 15 -0.68 -1.36 1.33
CA THR A 15 -0.03 -0.22 1.97
C THR A 15 1.27 -0.64 2.66
N PHE A 16 2.39 -0.15 2.17
CA PHE A 16 3.75 -0.43 2.61
C PHE A 16 4.15 0.58 3.67
N VAL A 17 4.59 0.13 4.85
CA VAL A 17 4.91 1.00 5.98
C VAL A 17 6.30 0.69 6.52
N ARG A 18 7.22 1.65 6.39
CA ARG A 18 8.63 1.49 6.77
C ARG A 18 8.82 1.44 8.28
N ASP A 19 9.72 0.55 8.72
CA ASP A 19 10.26 0.46 10.09
C ASP A 19 9.22 0.24 11.19
N LEU A 20 8.03 -0.24 10.83
CA LEU A 20 6.99 -0.65 11.79
C LEU A 20 6.73 -2.13 11.72
N THR A 21 6.44 -2.72 12.88
CA THR A 21 5.85 -4.05 12.98
C THR A 21 4.36 -4.03 12.57
N PRO A 22 3.78 -5.20 12.23
CA PRO A 22 2.37 -5.32 11.88
C PRO A 22 1.42 -4.68 12.91
N GLN A 23 1.66 -4.94 14.20
CA GLN A 23 0.88 -4.40 15.30
C GLN A 23 1.06 -2.89 15.46
N GLU A 24 2.29 -2.37 15.34
CA GLU A 24 2.54 -0.91 15.42
C GLU A 24 1.89 -0.16 14.26
N ALA A 25 1.89 -0.74 13.06
CA ALA A 25 1.23 -0.16 11.89
C ALA A 25 -0.28 -0.06 12.11
N LEU A 26 -0.95 -1.15 12.53
CA LEU A 26 -2.39 -1.13 12.81
C LEU A 26 -2.74 -0.24 14.01
N ALA A 27 -1.93 -0.24 15.07
CA ALA A 27 -2.16 0.60 16.24
C ALA A 27 -2.17 2.11 15.92
N ARG A 28 -1.45 2.55 14.88
CA ARG A 28 -1.48 3.95 14.41
C ARG A 28 -2.83 4.38 13.86
N LEU A 29 -3.65 3.43 13.42
CA LEU A 29 -5.00 3.70 12.91
C LEU A 29 -6.00 3.96 14.04
N GLY A 30 -5.63 3.70 15.31
CA GLY A 30 -6.52 3.91 16.46
C GLY A 30 -7.64 2.89 16.57
N VAL A 31 -7.52 1.75 15.87
CA VAL A 31 -8.45 0.63 15.85
C VAL A 31 -8.01 -0.47 16.83
N GLU A 32 -8.92 -1.39 17.14
CA GLU A 32 -8.58 -2.60 17.87
C GLU A 32 -7.73 -3.52 16.98
N VAL A 33 -6.68 -4.11 17.57
CA VAL A 33 -5.72 -4.98 16.87
C VAL A 33 -5.81 -6.37 17.46
N PHE A 34 -5.95 -7.35 16.58
CA PHE A 34 -6.05 -8.77 16.91
C PHE A 34 -4.84 -9.51 16.35
N ASP A 35 -4.45 -10.61 16.99
CA ASP A 35 -3.32 -11.41 16.52
C ASP A 35 -3.73 -12.26 15.31
N GLY A 36 -2.81 -12.55 14.40
CA GLY A 36 -3.11 -13.25 13.14
C GLY A 36 -3.63 -14.69 13.26
N ASP A 37 -3.48 -15.32 14.43
CA ASP A 37 -4.01 -16.65 14.72
C ASP A 37 -5.48 -16.63 15.22
N ASP A 38 -6.03 -15.45 15.54
CA ASP A 38 -7.44 -15.32 15.84
C ASP A 38 -8.22 -15.56 14.53
N GLU A 39 -9.15 -16.54 14.53
CA GLU A 39 -9.84 -17.02 13.32
C GLU A 39 -10.31 -15.83 12.47
N GLU A 40 -9.94 -15.82 11.17
CA GLU A 40 -10.48 -14.94 10.14
C GLU A 40 -12.01 -15.18 10.05
N GLY A 41 -12.74 -14.62 11.01
CA GLY A 41 -14.19 -14.57 11.00
C GLY A 41 -14.60 -13.84 9.73
N GLU A 42 -15.53 -14.46 8.98
CA GLU A 42 -16.12 -13.99 7.72
C GLU A 42 -15.65 -12.59 7.30
N LEU A 43 -14.61 -12.49 6.45
CA LEU A 43 -14.01 -11.25 5.93
C LEU A 43 -14.92 -10.03 6.15
N GLU A 44 -14.77 -9.39 7.30
CA GLU A 44 -15.64 -8.26 7.64
C GLU A 44 -15.31 -7.11 6.68
N ASP A 45 -16.33 -6.41 6.19
CA ASP A 45 -16.10 -5.20 5.38
C ASP A 45 -15.17 -4.25 6.16
N GLY A 46 -14.04 -3.87 5.54
CA GLY A 46 -13.02 -3.05 6.19
C GLY A 46 -11.93 -3.81 6.94
N LEU A 47 -11.85 -5.13 6.81
CA LEU A 47 -10.72 -5.91 7.33
C LEU A 47 -9.39 -5.48 6.68
N ILE A 48 -8.41 -5.19 7.52
CA ILE A 48 -7.02 -4.91 7.15
C ILE A 48 -6.13 -6.00 7.74
N CYS A 49 -5.48 -6.77 6.88
CA CYS A 49 -4.47 -7.76 7.28
C CYS A 49 -3.09 -7.12 7.29
N ALA A 50 -2.30 -7.34 8.34
CA ALA A 50 -0.95 -6.84 8.47
C ALA A 50 0.07 -7.98 8.40
N ARG A 51 0.97 -7.89 7.42
CA ARG A 51 2.00 -8.89 7.12
C ARG A 51 3.39 -8.31 7.38
N PRO A 52 4.29 -9.05 8.06
CA PRO A 52 5.68 -8.64 8.16
C PRO A 52 6.33 -8.65 6.78
N ALA A 53 7.29 -7.76 6.58
CA ALA A 53 8.02 -7.61 5.34
C ALA A 53 9.46 -7.15 5.63
N GLU A 54 10.37 -7.38 4.69
CA GLU A 54 11.70 -6.79 4.78
C GLU A 54 11.55 -5.27 4.87
N GLY A 55 12.17 -4.63 5.87
CA GLY A 55 12.13 -3.17 6.04
C GLY A 55 10.85 -2.61 6.66
N GLY A 56 9.86 -3.43 7.02
CA GLY A 56 8.66 -2.96 7.73
C GLY A 56 7.47 -3.91 7.64
N THR A 57 6.33 -3.37 7.23
CA THR A 57 5.03 -4.06 7.19
C THR A 57 4.31 -3.76 5.89
N ILE A 58 3.55 -4.73 5.38
CA ILE A 58 2.56 -4.50 4.32
C ILE A 58 1.18 -4.76 4.90
N LEU A 59 0.32 -3.74 4.82
CA LEU A 59 -1.11 -3.83 5.11
C LEU A 59 -1.87 -4.15 3.83
N SER A 60 -2.88 -5.01 3.91
CA SER A 60 -3.67 -5.41 2.75
C SER A 60 -5.16 -5.45 3.05
N GLU A 61 -5.93 -4.95 2.10
CA GLU A 61 -7.38 -4.99 2.09
C GLU A 61 -7.87 -5.66 0.81
N ASP A 62 -8.81 -6.59 0.97
CA ASP A 62 -9.55 -7.17 -0.15
C ASP A 62 -10.66 -6.20 -0.56
N ASN A 63 -10.58 -5.68 -1.78
CA ASN A 63 -11.56 -4.71 -2.33
C ASN A 63 -11.82 -3.47 -1.43
N GLY A 64 -10.93 -3.16 -0.49
CA GLY A 64 -10.92 -1.95 0.32
C GLY A 64 -10.14 -0.80 -0.35
N PHE A 65 -10.23 0.39 0.24
CA PHE A 65 -9.54 1.60 -0.23
C PHE A 65 -8.99 2.47 0.90
N ALA A 66 -8.90 1.95 2.14
CA ALA A 66 -8.50 2.75 3.30
C ALA A 66 -7.09 3.34 3.10
N GLY A 67 -6.19 2.58 2.47
CA GLY A 67 -4.86 3.04 2.06
C GLY A 67 -4.83 4.20 1.05
N THR A 68 -5.96 4.67 0.53
CA THR A 68 -6.04 5.91 -0.27
C THR A 68 -6.37 7.15 0.57
N LEU A 69 -6.78 6.95 1.83
CA LEU A 69 -7.34 8.01 2.67
C LEU A 69 -6.27 8.68 3.53
N ALA A 70 -6.32 10.01 3.57
CA ALA A 70 -5.36 10.78 4.34
C ALA A 70 -5.43 10.48 5.85
N GLU A 71 -6.58 10.09 6.39
CA GLU A 71 -6.74 9.69 7.79
C GLU A 71 -6.05 8.36 8.13
N VAL A 72 -5.72 7.55 7.13
CA VAL A 72 -4.94 6.31 7.26
C VAL A 72 -3.46 6.60 6.97
N LEU A 73 -3.15 7.27 5.85
CA LEU A 73 -1.75 7.49 5.44
C LEU A 73 -1.00 8.50 6.31
N ARG A 74 -1.67 9.50 6.88
CA ARG A 74 -1.03 10.48 7.79
C ARG A 74 -0.48 9.83 9.05
N PRO A 75 -1.26 9.06 9.84
CA PRO A 75 -0.72 8.40 11.02
C PRO A 75 0.30 7.30 10.67
N LEU A 76 0.07 6.51 9.61
CA LEU A 76 1.02 5.48 9.18
C LEU A 76 2.39 6.04 8.81
N SER A 77 2.44 7.22 8.19
CA SER A 77 3.70 7.89 7.83
C SER A 77 4.34 8.70 8.95
N ALA A 78 3.72 8.89 10.11
CA ALA A 78 4.27 9.75 11.17
C ALA A 78 5.67 9.28 11.61
N GLY A 79 6.69 10.14 11.46
CA GLY A 79 8.09 9.78 11.76
C GLY A 79 8.69 8.68 10.88
N THR A 80 8.03 8.29 9.78
CA THR A 80 8.49 7.28 8.82
C THR A 80 7.96 7.57 7.42
N VAL A 81 7.86 6.55 6.58
CA VAL A 81 7.45 6.61 5.18
C VAL A 81 6.42 5.51 4.90
N THR A 82 5.41 5.83 4.10
CA THR A 82 4.44 4.85 3.59
C THR A 82 4.08 5.10 2.13
N ALA A 83 3.68 4.06 1.42
CA ALA A 83 3.07 4.17 0.10
C ALA A 83 1.95 3.14 -0.03
N SER A 84 0.88 3.48 -0.74
CA SER A 84 -0.23 2.59 -1.00
C SER A 84 -0.50 2.45 -2.49
N VAL A 85 -0.86 1.24 -2.89
CA VAL A 85 -1.32 0.89 -4.23
C VAL A 85 -2.74 0.36 -4.10
N PHE A 86 -3.67 1.00 -4.79
CA PHE A 86 -5.07 0.63 -4.80
C PHE A 86 -5.52 0.34 -6.23
N VAL A 87 -6.34 -0.69 -6.39
CA VAL A 87 -7.16 -0.93 -7.58
C VAL A 87 -8.49 -1.55 -7.17
N ASN A 88 -9.56 -1.26 -7.91
CA ASN A 88 -10.83 -1.97 -7.78
C ASN A 88 -11.27 -2.66 -9.08
N VAL A 89 -12.37 -3.43 -8.97
CA VAL A 89 -12.96 -4.17 -10.10
C VAL A 89 -13.39 -3.29 -11.29
N ASN A 90 -13.58 -1.98 -11.06
CA ASN A 90 -13.93 -1.00 -12.09
C ASN A 90 -12.69 -0.36 -12.74
N ARG A 91 -11.48 -0.83 -12.38
CA ARG A 91 -10.18 -0.28 -12.81
C ARG A 91 -9.95 1.17 -12.39
N VAL A 92 -10.58 1.59 -11.29
CA VAL A 92 -10.16 2.80 -10.58
C VAL A 92 -8.94 2.42 -9.77
N SER A 93 -7.86 3.19 -9.89
CA SER A 93 -6.61 2.93 -9.20
C SER A 93 -5.97 4.20 -8.66
N SER A 94 -5.10 4.02 -7.68
CA SER A 94 -4.31 5.11 -7.13
C SER A 94 -2.99 4.59 -6.56
N PHE A 95 -1.94 5.37 -6.77
CA PHE A 95 -0.73 5.32 -5.97
C PHE A 95 -0.71 6.56 -5.09
N VAL A 96 -0.40 6.39 -3.80
CA VAL A 96 -0.25 7.51 -2.87
C VAL A 96 0.95 7.25 -1.96
N HIS A 97 1.80 8.25 -1.78
CA HIS A 97 3.00 8.16 -0.95
C HIS A 97 3.06 9.31 0.05
N TYR A 98 3.26 8.96 1.33
CA TYR A 98 3.36 9.90 2.43
C TYR A 98 4.70 9.75 3.16
N ALA A 99 5.25 10.87 3.61
CA ALA A 99 6.39 10.92 4.50
C ALA A 99 6.11 11.91 5.63
N ASP A 100 6.29 11.46 6.88
CA ASP A 100 6.08 12.28 8.08
C ASP A 100 4.74 13.04 8.09
N GLY A 101 3.64 12.32 7.84
CA GLY A 101 2.29 12.87 7.87
C GLY A 101 1.93 13.80 6.71
N ARG A 102 2.77 13.89 5.67
CA ARG A 102 2.57 14.73 4.49
C ARG A 102 2.54 13.88 3.23
N GLU A 103 1.60 14.18 2.35
CA GLU A 103 1.57 13.65 1.00
C GLU A 103 2.77 14.18 0.22
N VAL A 104 3.48 13.28 -0.44
CA VAL A 104 4.66 13.59 -1.26
C VAL A 104 4.36 13.36 -2.74
N LEU A 105 3.60 12.31 -3.05
CA LEU A 105 3.28 11.91 -4.41
C LEU A 105 1.93 11.20 -4.47
N SER A 106 1.11 11.51 -5.46
CA SER A 106 -0.06 10.73 -5.82
C SER A 106 -0.29 10.76 -7.33
N PHE A 107 -0.71 9.64 -7.91
CA PHE A 107 -1.09 9.52 -9.32
C PHE A 107 -1.98 8.29 -9.55
N ASP A 108 -2.62 8.19 -10.72
CA ASP A 108 -3.31 6.98 -11.15
C ASP A 108 -2.35 6.10 -11.96
N PRO A 109 -2.02 4.87 -11.51
CA PRO A 109 -1.05 4.02 -12.19
C PRO A 109 -1.55 3.42 -13.51
N LEU A 110 -2.85 3.52 -13.82
CA LEU A 110 -3.44 3.00 -15.06
C LEU A 110 -3.73 4.10 -16.09
N LEU A 111 -3.45 5.37 -15.77
CA LEU A 111 -3.66 6.50 -16.66
C LEU A 111 -2.37 7.31 -16.84
N PRO A 112 -2.16 7.93 -18.01
CA PRO A 112 -1.08 8.90 -18.19
C PRO A 112 -1.28 10.07 -17.23
N ASP A 113 -0.18 10.51 -16.62
CA ASP A 113 -0.16 11.57 -15.61
C ASP A 113 0.72 12.73 -16.09
N ASP A 114 0.46 13.93 -15.59
CA ASP A 114 1.24 15.12 -15.96
C ASP A 114 2.54 15.16 -15.15
N GLU A 115 3.67 14.97 -15.84
CA GLU A 115 4.99 14.78 -15.20
C GLU A 115 5.64 16.09 -14.73
N ASP A 116 5.05 17.24 -15.07
CA ASP A 116 5.70 18.55 -14.99
C ASP A 116 5.99 19.03 -13.54
N ASP A 117 5.23 18.53 -12.54
CA ASP A 117 5.34 18.96 -11.13
C ASP A 117 5.96 17.89 -10.19
N LEU A 118 6.48 16.78 -10.73
CA LEU A 118 7.05 15.69 -9.93
C LEU A 118 8.47 15.99 -9.44
N PRO A 119 8.84 15.68 -8.18
CA PRO A 119 10.24 15.78 -7.77
C PRO A 119 11.11 14.81 -8.59
N GLN A 120 12.30 15.27 -9.00
CA GLN A 120 13.12 14.59 -10.02
C GLN A 120 13.48 13.13 -9.68
N ASP A 121 13.70 12.83 -8.40
CA ASP A 121 14.06 11.48 -7.96
C ASP A 121 12.91 10.49 -8.20
N TYR A 122 11.65 10.89 -7.95
CA TYR A 122 10.48 10.05 -8.23
C TYR A 122 10.23 9.89 -9.73
N LEU A 123 10.52 10.92 -10.52
CA LEU A 123 10.39 10.84 -11.97
C LEU A 123 11.39 9.85 -12.59
N ALA A 124 12.60 9.76 -12.04
CA ALA A 124 13.61 8.79 -12.48
C ALA A 124 13.17 7.35 -12.22
N ASP A 125 12.67 7.05 -11.02
CA ASP A 125 12.14 5.73 -10.68
C ASP A 125 10.93 5.35 -11.54
N ARG A 126 9.97 6.28 -11.71
CA ARG A 126 8.79 6.04 -12.58
C ARG A 126 9.20 5.78 -14.03
N LYS A 127 10.22 6.49 -14.54
CA LYS A 127 10.80 6.25 -15.87
C LYS A 127 11.39 4.86 -16.02
N GLU A 128 12.20 4.44 -15.06
CA GLU A 128 12.81 3.11 -15.08
C GLU A 128 11.76 1.99 -15.02
N LEU A 129 10.67 2.23 -14.30
CA LEU A 129 9.58 1.27 -14.11
C LEU A 129 8.51 1.33 -15.21
N GLY A 130 8.62 2.23 -16.20
CA GLY A 130 7.65 2.36 -17.29
C GLY A 130 6.28 2.89 -16.84
N LEU A 131 6.25 3.76 -15.83
CA LEU A 131 5.06 4.40 -15.24
C LEU A 131 4.85 5.85 -15.74
N VAL A 132 5.32 6.14 -16.95
CA VAL A 132 5.40 7.48 -17.55
C VAL A 132 5.05 7.43 -19.03
N GLY A 133 4.57 8.54 -19.57
CA GLY A 133 4.18 8.68 -20.97
C GLY A 133 2.83 8.05 -21.34
N GLU A 134 2.42 8.25 -22.60
CA GLU A 134 1.12 7.83 -23.13
C GLU A 134 0.95 6.30 -23.24
N GLU A 135 2.06 5.56 -23.23
CA GLU A 135 2.12 4.10 -23.32
C GLU A 135 2.63 3.48 -22.01
N ALA A 136 2.22 3.96 -20.83
CA ALA A 136 2.65 3.38 -19.56
C ALA A 136 2.35 1.86 -19.50
N GLU A 137 3.37 1.03 -19.75
CA GLU A 137 3.24 -0.43 -19.86
C GLU A 137 3.42 -1.14 -18.51
N GLY A 138 3.98 -0.45 -17.50
CA GLY A 138 4.38 -1.05 -16.22
C GLY A 138 3.21 -1.52 -15.35
N GLY A 139 2.07 -0.82 -15.42
CA GLY A 139 0.84 -1.19 -14.70
C GLY A 139 1.01 -1.35 -13.19
N LEU A 140 0.21 -2.23 -12.59
CA LEU A 140 0.18 -2.45 -11.14
C LEU A 140 1.46 -3.11 -10.60
N ASP A 141 2.04 -4.06 -11.31
CA ASP A 141 3.31 -4.73 -10.92
C ASP A 141 4.44 -3.71 -10.75
N ALA A 142 4.60 -2.81 -11.72
CA ALA A 142 5.59 -1.73 -11.64
C ALA A 142 5.27 -0.74 -10.51
N THR A 143 3.98 -0.48 -10.26
CA THR A 143 3.53 0.41 -9.18
C THR A 143 3.82 -0.16 -7.79
N LEU A 144 3.66 -1.48 -7.60
CA LEU A 144 4.10 -2.17 -6.38
C LEU A 144 5.62 -2.10 -6.22
N LYS A 145 6.39 -2.27 -7.31
CA LYS A 145 7.84 -2.06 -7.27
C LYS A 145 8.23 -0.62 -6.95
N LEU A 146 7.44 0.38 -7.36
CA LEU A 146 7.65 1.76 -6.93
C LEU A 146 7.41 1.91 -5.42
N ALA A 147 6.33 1.31 -4.89
CA ALA A 147 6.05 1.30 -3.45
C ALA A 147 7.23 0.67 -2.67
N GLU A 148 7.79 -0.44 -3.15
CA GLU A 148 8.99 -1.06 -2.58
C GLU A 148 10.19 -0.11 -2.57
N ARG A 149 10.44 0.63 -3.65
CA ARG A 149 11.59 1.55 -3.75
C ARG A 149 11.47 2.73 -2.80
N VAL A 150 10.32 3.41 -2.80
CA VAL A 150 10.15 4.64 -2.01
C VAL A 150 10.06 4.35 -0.51
N THR A 151 9.49 3.20 -0.13
CA THR A 151 9.37 2.78 1.28
C THR A 151 10.51 1.89 1.73
N GLY A 152 11.28 1.26 0.84
CA GLY A 152 12.27 0.25 1.23
C GLY A 152 11.65 -1.01 1.83
N VAL A 153 10.32 -1.17 1.76
CA VAL A 153 9.59 -2.33 2.28
C VAL A 153 9.40 -3.33 1.15
N ARG A 154 9.77 -4.60 1.35
CA ARG A 154 9.68 -5.63 0.32
C ARG A 154 9.07 -6.91 0.87
N PRO A 155 8.18 -7.58 0.12
CA PRO A 155 7.70 -8.90 0.52
C PRO A 155 8.88 -9.87 0.62
N ASP A 156 8.85 -10.71 1.65
CA ASP A 156 9.77 -11.83 1.82
C ASP A 156 8.98 -13.06 2.31
N ALA A 157 9.67 -14.14 2.67
CA ALA A 157 9.01 -15.37 3.11
C ALA A 157 8.15 -15.19 4.38
N SER A 158 8.30 -14.11 5.14
CA SER A 158 7.46 -13.83 6.30
C SER A 158 6.12 -13.20 5.91
N SER A 159 6.04 -12.59 4.73
CA SER A 159 4.82 -11.93 4.23
C SER A 159 3.68 -12.91 3.92
N ASP A 160 3.97 -14.21 3.77
CA ASP A 160 2.96 -15.25 3.54
C ASP A 160 2.00 -15.41 4.74
N VAL A 161 2.37 -14.90 5.92
CA VAL A 161 1.60 -15.03 7.16
C VAL A 161 1.02 -13.68 7.58
N VAL A 162 -0.29 -13.67 7.87
CA VAL A 162 -0.93 -12.54 8.56
C VAL A 162 -0.49 -12.57 10.02
N ALA A 163 0.18 -11.51 10.49
CA ALA A 163 0.66 -11.43 11.87
C ALA A 163 -0.33 -10.71 12.79
N ALA A 164 -1.15 -9.83 12.23
CA ALA A 164 -2.21 -9.12 12.95
C ALA A 164 -3.30 -8.69 11.97
N HIS A 165 -4.50 -8.45 12.49
CA HIS A 165 -5.59 -7.86 11.73
C HIS A 165 -6.30 -6.77 12.54
N ALA A 166 -7.02 -5.91 11.83
CA ALA A 166 -7.92 -4.93 12.42
C ALA A 166 -9.09 -4.65 11.47
N VAL A 167 -10.19 -4.17 12.01
CA VAL A 167 -11.33 -3.69 11.22
C VAL A 167 -11.30 -2.17 11.21
N PHE A 168 -11.29 -1.59 10.00
CA PHE A 168 -11.36 -0.15 9.80
C PHE A 168 -12.70 0.20 9.15
N GLU A 169 -13.61 0.78 9.94
CA GLU A 169 -14.89 1.28 9.43
C GLU A 169 -14.72 2.70 8.84
N HIS A 170 -14.99 2.85 7.53
CA HIS A 170 -15.17 4.16 6.90
C HIS A 170 -16.66 4.32 6.51
N TYR A 171 -17.34 5.32 7.08
CA TYR A 171 -18.74 5.67 6.78
C TYR A 171 -18.86 6.88 5.86
#